data_AF-A0A0K0CWR6-F1
#
_entry.id   AF-A0A0K0CWR6-F1
#
_cell.length_a   1.000
_cell.length_b   1.000
_cell.length_c   1.000
_cell.angle_alpha   90.00
_cell.angle_beta   90.00
_cell.angle_gamma   90.00
#
_symmetry.space_group_name_H-M   'P 1'
#
loop_
_entity.id
_entity.type
_entity.pdbx_description
1 polymer ?
#
loop_
_entity_poly.entity_id
_entity_poly.type
_entity_poly.pdbx_seq_one_letter_code
_entity_poly.pdbx_strand_id
1 'polypeptide(L)'
;MAQLASNSSTRVMQFSEDIIKQEIQEMINEVDLDGNGQIEFPEFCVMMKRMMKETDSEMIREAFRVFDKDGNGVITAQEFRYFMVCFG
;
A
#
# COMPACT_ATOMS: atom_id res chain seq x y z
N MET A 1 -9.78 38.53 26.70
CA MET A 1 -9.93 37.29 27.51
C MET A 1 -10.27 36.17 26.54
N ALA A 2 -9.29 35.66 25.81
CA ALA A 2 -8.53 34.46 26.18
C ALA A 2 -9.40 33.18 26.13
N GLN A 3 -9.46 32.55 24.96
CA GLN A 3 -9.56 31.10 24.89
C GLN A 3 -8.43 30.58 23.99
N LEU A 4 -7.24 30.60 24.57
CA LEU A 4 -6.13 29.75 24.17
C LEU A 4 -6.52 28.33 24.61
N ALA A 5 -7.08 27.54 23.70
CA ALA A 5 -7.26 26.12 23.93
C ALA A 5 -6.43 25.35 22.90
N SER A 6 -5.36 24.75 23.40
CA SER A 6 -4.76 23.53 22.85
C SER A 6 -3.85 23.71 21.62
N ASN A 7 -2.74 24.42 21.79
CA ASN A 7 -1.53 24.04 21.05
C ASN A 7 -0.92 22.80 21.74
N SER A 8 -0.56 21.78 20.95
CA SER A 8 0.42 20.69 21.20
C SER A 8 -0.08 19.22 21.29
N SER A 9 0.12 18.49 20.17
CA SER A 9 0.02 17.03 19.89
C SER A 9 -0.84 16.86 18.63
N THR A 10 -0.36 16.65 17.40
CA THR A 10 0.66 15.70 16.96
C THR A 10 1.18 16.14 15.57
N ARG A 11 1.86 17.29 15.48
CA ARG A 11 2.30 17.88 14.20
C ARG A 11 3.63 17.29 13.69
N VAL A 12 3.89 16.02 13.98
CA VAL A 12 5.06 15.26 13.51
C VAL A 12 4.69 13.99 12.73
N MET A 13 3.40 13.70 12.54
CA MET A 13 2.93 12.52 11.79
C MET A 13 1.98 12.86 10.63
N GLN A 14 1.47 14.09 10.56
CA GLN A 14 0.54 14.50 9.51
C GLN A 14 1.22 14.74 8.15
N PHE A 15 2.51 15.05 8.13
CA PHE A 15 3.29 15.09 6.88
C PHE A 15 3.60 13.69 6.35
N SER A 16 3.66 12.68 7.23
CA SER A 16 3.97 11.30 6.85
C SER A 16 2.79 10.65 6.14
N GLU A 17 1.56 10.86 6.60
CA GLU A 17 0.40 10.18 6.01
C GLU A 17 0.14 10.60 4.57
N ASP A 18 0.27 11.88 4.23
CA ASP A 18 0.01 12.36 2.88
C ASP A 18 1.14 11.98 1.91
N ILE A 19 2.40 12.01 2.37
CA ILE A 19 3.56 11.51 1.62
C ILE A 19 3.42 10.01 1.37
N ILE A 20 3.10 9.23 2.40
CA ILE A 20 2.90 7.77 2.30
C ILE A 20 1.71 7.44 1.40
N LYS A 21 0.60 8.18 1.49
CA LYS A 21 -0.53 8.00 0.58
C LYS A 21 -0.14 8.25 -0.87
N GLN A 22 0.62 9.31 -1.14
CA GLN A 22 1.05 9.63 -2.49
C GLN A 22 2.01 8.57 -3.03
N GLU A 23 2.97 8.12 -2.23
CA GLU A 23 3.95 7.10 -2.62
C GLU A 23 3.26 5.74 -2.88
N ILE A 24 2.29 5.36 -2.04
CA ILE A 24 1.47 4.16 -2.26
C ILE A 24 0.60 4.31 -3.50
N GLN A 25 -0.01 5.47 -3.71
CA GLN A 25 -0.85 5.72 -4.87
C GLN A 25 -0.04 5.65 -6.17
N GLU A 26 1.19 6.19 -6.17
CA GLU A 26 2.11 6.08 -7.30
C GLU A 26 2.49 4.63 -7.55
N MET A 27 2.84 3.87 -6.50
CA MET A 27 3.10 2.44 -6.62
C MET A 27 1.91 1.67 -7.19
N ILE A 28 0.69 1.94 -6.72
CA ILE A 28 -0.52 1.27 -7.21
C ILE A 28 -0.76 1.66 -8.67
N ASN A 29 -0.72 2.94 -9.01
CA ASN A 29 -0.95 3.41 -10.38
C ASN A 29 0.06 2.83 -11.40
N GLU A 30 1.25 2.42 -10.97
CA GLU A 30 2.24 1.80 -11.86
C GLU A 30 1.86 0.37 -12.27
N VAL A 31 1.04 -0.33 -11.48
CA VAL A 31 0.67 -1.73 -11.68
C VAL A 31 -0.82 -1.97 -11.88
N ASP A 32 -1.65 -1.03 -11.43
CA ASP A 32 -3.08 -0.95 -11.68
C ASP A 32 -3.32 -0.63 -13.16
N LEU A 33 -3.55 -1.67 -13.96
CA LEU A 33 -3.71 -1.57 -15.41
C LEU A 33 -5.14 -1.22 -15.80
N ASP A 34 -6.11 -1.57 -14.93
CA ASP A 34 -7.53 -1.30 -15.14
C ASP A 34 -7.99 0.03 -14.51
N GLY A 35 -7.17 0.62 -13.65
CA GLY A 35 -7.40 1.91 -12.99
C GLY A 35 -8.41 1.83 -11.85
N ASN A 36 -8.63 0.65 -11.27
CA ASN A 36 -9.64 0.43 -10.24
C ASN A 36 -9.15 0.80 -8.82
N GLY A 37 -7.87 1.16 -8.67
CA GLY A 37 -7.24 1.55 -7.41
C GLY A 37 -6.87 0.37 -6.50
N GLN A 38 -6.90 -0.85 -7.02
CA GLN A 38 -6.59 -2.10 -6.34
C GLN A 38 -5.64 -2.91 -7.22
N ILE A 39 -4.81 -3.75 -6.60
CA ILE A 39 -3.90 -4.62 -7.33
C ILE A 39 -4.47 -6.03 -7.29
N GLU A 40 -4.94 -6.50 -8.43
CA GLU A 40 -5.46 -7.85 -8.57
C GLU A 40 -4.31 -8.87 -8.67
N PHE A 41 -4.58 -10.14 -8.34
CA PHE A 41 -3.59 -11.20 -8.48
C PHE A 41 -2.90 -11.27 -9.87
N PRO A 42 -3.60 -11.09 -11.00
CA PRO A 42 -2.97 -11.05 -12.33
C PRO A 42 -1.99 -9.88 -12.47
N GLU A 43 -2.34 -8.69 -11.98
CA GLU A 43 -1.52 -7.47 -12.05
C GLU A 43 -0.29 -7.59 -11.16
N PHE A 44 -0.46 -8.12 -9.95
CA PHE A 44 0.63 -8.43 -9.04
C PHE A 44 1.61 -9.46 -9.64
N CYS A 45 1.09 -10.47 -10.34
CA CYS A 45 1.92 -11.43 -11.07
C CYS A 45 2.74 -10.76 -12.18
N VAL A 46 2.14 -9.83 -12.93
CA VAL A 46 2.83 -9.08 -14.00
C VAL A 46 3.91 -8.18 -13.39
N MET A 47 3.61 -7.50 -12.28
CA MET A 47 4.57 -6.70 -11.52
C MET A 47 5.77 -7.55 -11.08
N MET A 48 5.52 -8.67 -10.38
CA MET A 48 6.55 -9.55 -9.86
C MET A 48 7.40 -10.15 -10.97
N LYS A 49 6.78 -10.56 -12.08
CA LYS A 49 7.52 -11.04 -13.27
C LYS A 49 8.37 -9.95 -13.92
N ARG A 50 7.98 -8.69 -13.83
CA ARG A 50 8.73 -7.54 -14.38
C ARG A 50 9.89 -7.14 -13.48
N MET A 51 9.70 -7.17 -12.16
CA MET A 51 10.71 -6.88 -11.14
C MET A 51 11.72 -8.02 -10.96
N MET A 52 11.25 -9.26 -11.03
CA MET A 52 12.03 -10.47 -10.76
C MET A 52 11.76 -11.50 -11.87
N LYS A 53 12.73 -11.67 -12.77
CA LYS A 53 12.66 -12.62 -13.90
C LYS A 53 12.48 -14.09 -13.47
N GLU A 54 12.84 -14.43 -12.24
CA GLU A 54 12.74 -15.76 -11.65
C GLU A 54 11.91 -15.71 -10.37
N THR A 55 10.62 -15.38 -10.49
CA THR A 55 9.69 -15.49 -9.36
C THR A 55 8.81 -16.71 -9.52
N ASP A 56 8.91 -17.64 -8.59
CA ASP A 56 8.03 -18.80 -8.52
C ASP A 56 6.60 -18.41 -8.17
N SER A 57 5.64 -19.13 -8.77
CA SER A 57 4.22 -18.91 -8.53
C SER A 57 3.85 -19.03 -7.04
N GLU A 58 4.61 -19.84 -6.29
CA GLU A 58 4.44 -20.00 -4.84
C GLU A 58 4.94 -18.79 -4.07
N MET A 59 6.09 -18.21 -4.42
CA MET A 59 6.58 -16.98 -3.80
C MET A 59 5.65 -15.80 -4.06
N ILE A 60 5.11 -15.68 -5.28
CA ILE A 60 4.14 -14.64 -5.62
C ILE A 60 2.87 -14.80 -4.77
N ARG A 61 2.38 -16.03 -4.59
CA ARG A 61 1.20 -16.30 -3.75
C ARG A 61 1.44 -15.99 -2.28
N GLU A 62 2.61 -16.33 -1.76
CA GLU A 62 2.93 -16.09 -0.35
C GLU A 62 3.09 -14.59 -0.09
N ALA A 63 3.77 -13.87 -0.98
CA ALA A 63 3.82 -12.41 -0.95
C ALA A 63 2.41 -11.82 -1.01
N PHE A 64 1.59 -12.27 -1.97
CA PHE A 64 0.21 -11.80 -2.11
C PHE A 64 -0.60 -11.98 -0.82
N ARG A 65 -0.53 -13.15 -0.16
CA ARG A 65 -1.21 -13.40 1.13
C ARG A 65 -0.70 -12.53 2.29
N VAL A 66 0.56 -12.10 2.25
CA VAL A 66 1.09 -11.23 3.30
C VAL A 66 0.49 -9.83 3.17
N PHE A 67 0.22 -9.39 1.94
CA PHE A 67 -0.38 -8.09 1.64
C PHE A 67 -1.92 -8.11 1.72
N ASP A 68 -2.58 -9.12 1.14
CA ASP A 68 -4.02 -9.36 1.14
C ASP A 68 -4.45 -9.91 2.52
N LYS A 69 -4.87 -9.02 3.41
CA LYS A 69 -5.14 -9.33 4.82
C LYS A 69 -6.54 -9.91 5.01
N ASP A 70 -7.49 -9.48 4.20
CA ASP A 70 -8.87 -9.95 4.26
C ASP A 70 -9.08 -11.22 3.40
N GLY A 71 -8.10 -11.57 2.55
CA GLY A 71 -8.09 -12.77 1.73
C GLY A 71 -9.06 -12.68 0.56
N ASN A 72 -9.38 -11.46 0.11
CA ASN A 72 -10.37 -11.21 -0.94
C ASN A 72 -9.80 -11.42 -2.35
N GLY A 73 -8.48 -11.63 -2.49
CA GLY A 73 -7.82 -11.84 -3.78
C GLY A 73 -7.38 -10.56 -4.50
N VAL A 74 -7.48 -9.40 -3.85
CA VAL A 74 -7.05 -8.07 -4.34
C VAL A 74 -6.31 -7.32 -3.21
N ILE A 75 -5.26 -6.58 -3.55
CA ILE A 75 -4.54 -5.76 -2.57
C ILE A 75 -5.00 -4.31 -2.77
N THR A 76 -5.72 -3.79 -1.79
CA THR A 76 -6.20 -2.41 -1.81
C THR A 76 -5.13 -1.43 -1.33
N ALA A 77 -5.27 -0.15 -1.70
CA ALA A 77 -4.41 0.91 -1.16
C ALA A 77 -4.39 0.97 0.37
N GLN A 78 -5.49 0.59 1.03
CA GLN A 78 -5.56 0.54 2.49
C GLN A 78 -4.71 -0.59 3.07
N GLU A 79 -4.70 -1.76 2.45
CA GLU A 79 -3.89 -2.90 2.89
C GLU A 79 -2.41 -2.65 2.66
N PHE A 80 -2.06 -2.05 1.52
CA PHE A 80 -0.70 -1.62 1.22
C PHE A 80 -0.20 -0.58 2.23
N ARG A 81 -1.07 0.36 2.61
CA ARG A 81 -0.80 1.35 3.66
C ARG A 81 -0.61 0.71 5.02
N TYR A 82 -1.46 -0.25 5.37
CA TYR A 82 -1.34 -0.97 6.63
C TYR A 82 0.01 -1.68 6.71
N PHE A 83 0.47 -2.28 5.60
CA PHE A 83 1.80 -2.88 5.52
C PHE A 83 2.92 -1.86 5.75
N MET A 84 2.92 -0.71 5.07
CA MET A 84 3.95 0.33 5.25
C MET A 84 3.94 0.96 6.65
N VAL A 85 2.78 1.07 7.30
CA VAL A 85 2.65 1.68 8.64
C VAL A 85 2.93 0.68 9.77
N CYS A 86 2.63 -0.61 9.60
CA CYS A 86 2.90 -1.64 10.62
C CYS A 86 4.30 -2.25 10.53
N PHE A 87 4.96 -2.19 9.36
CA PHE A 87 6.27 -2.80 9.15
C PHE A 87 7.43 -1.78 9.16
N GLY A 88 7.13 -0.48 9.21
CA GLY A 88 8.08 0.63 9.42
C GLY A 88 8.01 1.20 10.82
#